data_AF-A0A3Q7NKD3-F1
#
_entry.id   AF-A0A3Q7NKD3-F1
#
_cell.length_a   1.000
_cell.length_b   1.000
_cell.length_c   1.000
_cell.angle_alpha   90.00
_cell.angle_beta   90.00
_cell.angle_gamma   90.00
#
_symmetry.space_group_name_H-M   'P 1'
#
loop_
_entity.id
_entity.type
_entity.pdbx_description
1 polymer ?
#
loop_
_entity_poly.entity_id
_entity_poly.type
_entity_poly.pdbx_seq_one_letter_code
_entity_poly.pdbx_strand_id
1 'polypeptide(L)'
;MTGTLLMSLVSCLIAISQASLINRCDLARVLHKEDLDGFEGYSLNDWLCLALVESKFNISKVNENADGSFDYGIFQIDSHSWCNDYQSHSENICHEDCQGLARAPGWERPTEAQSSLNHQLCKEDCVRSRGHEEL
;
A
#
# COMPACT_ATOMS: atom_id res chain seq x y z
N MET A 1 -20.67 -34.81 6.01
CA MET A 1 -20.36 -33.98 4.82
C MET A 1 -20.44 -32.48 5.12
N THR A 2 -21.27 -32.01 6.06
CA THR A 2 -21.35 -30.59 6.45
C THR A 2 -20.17 -30.11 7.32
N GLY A 3 -19.67 -30.95 8.22
CA GLY A 3 -18.54 -30.61 9.10
C GLY A 3 -17.20 -30.39 8.36
N THR A 4 -16.91 -31.18 7.33
CA THR A 4 -15.72 -31.00 6.48
C THR A 4 -15.78 -29.71 5.67
N LEU A 5 -16.98 -29.32 5.22
CA LEU A 5 -17.22 -28.05 4.52
C LEU A 5 -17.01 -26.85 5.45
N LEU A 6 -17.53 -26.92 6.68
CA LEU A 6 -17.32 -25.88 7.70
C LEU A 6 -15.84 -25.71 8.07
N MET A 7 -15.11 -26.81 8.27
CA MET A 7 -13.67 -26.73 8.58
C MET A 7 -12.86 -26.17 7.40
N SER A 8 -13.20 -26.54 6.16
CA SER A 8 -12.59 -25.96 4.96
C SER A 8 -12.86 -24.47 4.81
N LEU A 9 -14.10 -24.03 5.07
CA LEU A 9 -14.49 -22.61 5.02
C LEU A 9 -13.76 -21.79 6.08
N VAL A 10 -13.70 -22.27 7.33
CA VAL A 10 -12.98 -21.60 8.42
C VAL A 10 -11.49 -21.51 8.12
N SER A 11 -10.88 -22.58 7.60
CA SER A 11 -9.47 -22.56 7.21
C SER A 11 -9.19 -21.56 6.08
N CYS A 12 -10.12 -21.41 5.13
CA CYS A 12 -10.01 -20.44 4.05
C CYS A 12 -10.13 -19.00 4.57
N LEU A 13 -11.07 -18.74 5.49
CA LEU A 13 -11.28 -17.43 6.12
C LEU A 13 -10.06 -16.98 6.94
N ILE A 14 -9.40 -17.91 7.64
CA ILE A 14 -8.17 -17.62 8.41
C ILE A 14 -6.98 -17.33 7.48
N ALA A 15 -6.90 -17.99 6.32
CA ALA A 15 -5.82 -17.72 5.36
C ALA A 15 -5.93 -16.31 4.75
N ILE A 16 -7.15 -15.81 4.54
CA ILE A 16 -7.40 -14.48 3.97
C ILE A 16 -6.96 -13.35 4.92
N SER A 17 -7.05 -13.55 6.24
CA SER A 17 -6.70 -12.49 7.20
C SER A 17 -5.19 -12.26 7.35
N GLN A 18 -4.35 -13.21 6.93
CA GLN A 18 -2.90 -13.14 7.09
C GLN A 18 -2.18 -12.45 5.91
N ALA A 19 -2.87 -12.25 4.79
CA ALA A 19 -2.25 -11.76 3.54
C ALA A 19 -1.96 -10.25 3.52
N SER A 20 -2.33 -9.48 4.56
CA SER A 20 -2.24 -8.01 4.56
C SER A 20 -1.01 -7.44 5.29
N LEU A 21 -0.08 -8.26 5.77
CA LEU A 21 1.16 -7.78 6.41
C LEU A 21 2.39 -8.15 5.57
N ILE A 22 3.17 -7.16 5.16
CA ILE A 22 4.49 -7.39 4.56
C ILE A 22 5.57 -7.38 5.63
N ASN A 23 6.55 -8.29 5.56
CA ASN A 23 7.68 -8.21 6.49
C ASN A 23 8.70 -7.16 6.03
N ARG A 24 9.47 -6.63 6.98
CA ARG A 24 10.43 -5.54 6.76
C ARG A 24 11.43 -5.82 5.63
N CYS A 25 11.98 -7.04 5.56
CA CYS A 25 13.01 -7.38 4.58
C CYS A 25 12.44 -7.55 3.16
N ASP A 26 11.22 -8.08 3.04
CA ASP A 26 10.53 -8.20 1.77
C ASP A 26 10.13 -6.82 1.25
N LEU A 27 9.64 -5.93 2.12
CA LEU A 27 9.40 -4.54 1.78
C LEU A 27 10.70 -3.85 1.34
N ALA A 28 11.80 -4.00 2.08
CA ALA A 28 13.09 -3.43 1.71
C ALA A 28 13.56 -3.90 0.32
N ARG A 29 13.35 -5.18 -0.01
CA ARG A 29 13.68 -5.73 -1.33
C ARG A 29 12.81 -5.13 -2.44
N VAL A 30 11.53 -4.91 -2.17
CA VAL A 30 10.60 -4.28 -3.11
C VAL A 30 11.02 -2.83 -3.34
N LEU A 31 11.17 -2.03 -2.29
CA LEU A 31 11.57 -0.62 -2.39
C LEU A 31 12.92 -0.44 -3.09
N HIS A 32 13.90 -1.29 -2.81
CA HIS A 32 15.20 -1.25 -3.48
C HIS A 32 15.12 -1.63 -4.97
N LYS A 33 14.25 -2.58 -5.34
CA LYS A 33 14.02 -2.95 -6.76
C LYS A 33 13.36 -1.84 -7.57
N GLU A 34 12.65 -0.94 -6.90
CA GLU A 34 11.98 0.22 -7.50
C GLU A 34 12.81 1.50 -7.37
N ASP A 35 14.12 1.37 -7.11
CA ASP A 35 15.06 2.49 -7.08
C ASP A 35 14.70 3.60 -6.06
N LEU A 36 14.00 3.26 -4.97
CA LEU A 36 13.66 4.23 -3.91
C LEU A 36 14.81 4.51 -2.92
N ASP A 37 15.87 3.72 -2.94
CA ASP A 37 17.04 3.96 -2.09
C ASP A 37 17.87 5.14 -2.63
N GLY A 38 17.77 6.29 -1.95
CA GLY A 38 18.36 7.56 -2.38
C GLY A 38 17.42 8.46 -3.18
N PHE A 39 16.18 8.02 -3.45
CA PHE A 39 15.20 8.82 -4.19
C PHE A 39 14.85 10.10 -3.42
N GLU A 40 14.95 11.26 -4.08
CA GLU A 40 14.78 12.60 -3.48
C GLU A 40 15.64 12.79 -2.21
N GLY A 41 16.76 12.05 -2.08
CA GLY A 41 17.67 12.12 -0.92
C GLY A 41 17.29 11.24 0.26
N TYR A 42 16.18 10.49 0.20
CA TYR A 42 15.74 9.59 1.26
C TYR A 42 16.33 8.19 1.11
N SER A 43 16.88 7.66 2.20
CA SER A 43 17.44 6.32 2.23
C SER A 43 16.36 5.25 2.31
N LEU A 44 16.70 4.01 1.97
CA LEU A 44 15.82 2.86 2.17
C LEU A 44 15.28 2.74 3.62
N ASN A 45 16.06 3.17 4.62
CA ASN A 45 15.63 3.12 6.02
C ASN A 45 14.51 4.13 6.32
N ASP A 46 14.50 5.28 5.66
CA ASP A 46 13.48 6.31 5.83
C ASP A 46 12.13 5.79 5.33
N TRP A 47 12.12 5.14 4.16
CA TRP A 47 10.94 4.46 3.61
C TRP A 47 10.39 3.36 4.51
N LEU A 48 11.28 2.53 5.09
CA LEU A 48 10.88 1.49 6.03
C LEU A 48 10.33 2.08 7.33
N CYS A 49 10.88 3.20 7.80
CA CYS A 49 10.38 3.91 8.97
C CYS A 49 8.98 4.47 8.72
N LEU A 50 8.77 5.13 7.57
CA LEU A 50 7.47 5.65 7.16
C LEU A 50 6.42 4.54 7.13
N ALA A 51 6.70 3.43 6.43
CA ALA A 51 5.78 2.29 6.39
C ALA A 51 5.47 1.69 7.77
N LEU A 52 6.43 1.70 8.70
CA LEU A 52 6.23 1.24 10.07
C LEU A 52 5.29 2.17 10.85
N VAL A 53 5.52 3.48 10.78
CA VAL A 53 4.73 4.47 11.53
C VAL A 53 3.31 4.58 10.97
N GLU A 54 3.19 4.66 9.64
CA GLU A 54 1.90 4.85 8.96
C GLU A 54 0.99 3.63 9.09
N SER A 55 1.50 2.44 8.80
CA SER A 55 0.66 1.25 8.67
C SER A 55 1.08 0.06 9.49
N LYS A 56 2.24 0.11 10.17
CA LYS A 56 2.88 -1.07 10.79
C LYS A 56 3.07 -2.20 9.77
N PHE A 57 3.45 -1.82 8.55
CA PHE A 57 3.57 -2.72 7.40
C PHE A 57 2.27 -3.41 6.96
N ASN A 58 1.11 -2.85 7.34
CA ASN A 58 -0.18 -3.32 6.84
C ASN A 58 -0.46 -2.71 5.46
N ILE A 59 -0.28 -3.54 4.45
CA ILE A 59 -0.44 -3.15 3.05
C ILE A 59 -1.90 -2.89 2.63
N SER A 60 -2.87 -3.35 3.41
CA SER A 60 -4.29 -3.16 3.17
C SER A 60 -4.92 -2.21 4.20
N LYS A 61 -4.12 -1.41 4.91
CA LYS A 61 -4.65 -0.46 5.90
C LYS A 61 -5.49 0.60 5.21
N VAL A 62 -6.68 0.84 5.75
CA VAL A 62 -7.56 1.95 5.38
C VAL A 62 -7.95 2.69 6.65
N ASN A 63 -7.84 4.01 6.64
CA ASN A 63 -8.24 4.88 7.74
C ASN A 63 -9.22 5.95 7.25
N GLU A 64 -10.23 6.29 8.05
CA GLU A 64 -11.16 7.37 7.76
C GLU A 64 -10.69 8.66 8.45
N ASN A 65 -10.73 9.77 7.72
CA ASN A 65 -10.36 11.09 8.20
C ASN A 65 -11.59 11.89 8.67
N ALA A 66 -11.36 12.94 9.44
CA ALA A 66 -12.45 13.71 10.06
C ALA A 66 -13.30 14.49 9.04
N ASP A 67 -12.76 14.77 7.86
CA ASP A 67 -13.44 15.40 6.73
C ASP A 67 -14.18 14.39 5.82
N GLY A 68 -14.08 13.09 6.14
CA GLY A 68 -14.70 12.00 5.39
C GLY A 68 -13.86 11.48 4.21
N SER A 69 -12.62 11.96 4.05
CA SER A 69 -11.65 11.30 3.15
C SER A 69 -11.08 10.03 3.80
N PHE A 70 -10.28 9.28 3.05
CA PHE A 70 -9.69 8.03 3.52
C PHE A 70 -8.22 7.91 3.12
N ASP A 71 -7.41 7.35 4.01
CA ASP A 71 -6.01 7.01 3.75
C ASP A 71 -5.83 5.54 3.38
N TYR A 72 -5.10 5.25 2.31
CA TYR A 72 -4.98 3.90 1.75
C TYR A 72 -3.56 3.34 1.76
N GLY A 73 -3.48 2.05 2.08
CA GLY A 73 -2.30 1.21 1.89
C GLY A 73 -1.16 1.50 2.85
N ILE A 74 0.03 0.97 2.49
CA ILE A 74 1.19 0.93 3.38
C ILE A 74 1.73 2.30 3.78
N PHE A 75 1.58 3.29 2.90
CA PHE A 75 1.99 4.67 3.11
C PHE A 75 0.83 5.61 3.38
N GLN A 76 -0.40 5.10 3.61
CA GLN A 76 -1.56 5.91 3.99
C GLN A 76 -1.79 7.11 3.05
N ILE A 77 -1.96 6.83 1.76
CA ILE A 77 -2.20 7.84 0.73
C ILE A 77 -3.66 8.32 0.81
N ASP A 78 -3.84 9.62 1.06
CA ASP A 78 -5.15 10.28 1.24
C ASP A 78 -5.93 10.43 -0.08
N SER A 79 -7.23 10.08 -0.04
CA SER A 79 -8.15 10.21 -1.18
C SER A 79 -8.64 11.62 -1.46
N HIS A 80 -8.56 12.54 -0.50
CA HIS A 80 -8.92 13.93 -0.76
C HIS A 80 -7.99 14.54 -1.82
N SER A 81 -6.70 14.22 -1.76
CA SER A 81 -5.70 14.89 -2.59
C SER A 81 -5.13 14.01 -3.72
N TRP A 82 -4.80 12.74 -3.42
CA TRP A 82 -3.87 11.99 -4.27
C TRP A 82 -4.53 11.01 -5.23
N CYS A 83 -5.51 10.26 -4.75
CA CYS A 83 -6.16 9.18 -5.50
C CYS A 83 -7.69 9.30 -5.41
N ASN A 84 -8.41 8.68 -6.32
CA ASN A 84 -9.88 8.68 -6.29
C ASN A 84 -10.42 7.37 -5.70
N ASP A 85 -11.18 7.47 -4.61
CA ASP A 85 -11.87 6.34 -3.96
C ASP A 85 -13.34 6.21 -4.38
N TYR A 86 -13.83 7.15 -5.20
CA TYR A 86 -15.22 7.30 -5.66
C TYR A 86 -16.26 7.38 -4.53
N GLN A 87 -15.83 7.73 -3.32
CA GLN A 87 -16.67 7.83 -2.11
C GLN A 87 -16.63 9.26 -1.53
N SER A 88 -15.48 9.91 -1.59
CA SER A 88 -15.25 11.27 -1.09
C SER A 88 -14.90 12.24 -2.24
N HIS A 89 -14.84 13.55 -1.95
CA HIS A 89 -14.30 14.51 -2.90
C HIS A 89 -12.81 14.26 -3.07
N SER A 90 -12.31 14.30 -4.31
CA SER A 90 -10.91 14.02 -4.63
C SER A 90 -10.38 14.96 -5.70
N GLU A 91 -9.19 15.53 -5.47
CA GLU A 91 -8.39 16.22 -6.49
C GLU A 91 -7.73 15.24 -7.47
N ASN A 92 -7.49 14.01 -7.02
CA ASN A 92 -6.92 12.90 -7.78
C ASN A 92 -5.65 13.29 -8.56
N ILE A 93 -4.70 13.96 -7.88
CA ILE A 93 -3.46 14.47 -8.49
C ILE A 93 -2.69 13.36 -9.21
N CYS A 94 -2.67 12.15 -8.64
CA CYS A 94 -1.91 11.03 -9.18
C CYS A 94 -2.68 10.29 -10.29
N HIS A 95 -3.96 10.58 -10.49
CA HIS A 95 -4.83 9.95 -11.47
C HIS A 95 -4.98 8.42 -11.29
N GLU A 96 -5.04 7.97 -10.04
CA GLU A 96 -5.06 6.55 -9.67
C GLU A 96 -6.28 6.18 -8.82
N ASP A 97 -6.63 4.89 -8.82
CA ASP A 97 -7.67 4.32 -7.97
C ASP A 97 -7.09 3.97 -6.59
N CYS A 98 -7.62 4.59 -5.52
CA CYS A 98 -7.18 4.34 -4.14
C CYS A 98 -7.29 2.87 -3.73
N GLN A 99 -8.25 2.13 -4.30
CA GLN A 99 -8.45 0.72 -3.99
C GLN A 99 -7.28 -0.15 -4.49
N GLY A 100 -6.61 0.26 -5.56
CA GLY A 100 -5.39 -0.40 -6.04
C GLY A 100 -4.30 -0.40 -4.96
N LEU A 101 -4.21 0.70 -4.22
CA LEU A 101 -3.17 0.91 -3.21
C LEU A 101 -3.28 -0.01 -1.99
N ALA A 102 -4.50 -0.43 -1.65
CA ALA A 102 -4.79 -1.30 -0.51
C ALA A 102 -4.96 -2.79 -0.90
N ARG A 103 -5.00 -3.09 -2.21
CA ARG A 103 -5.28 -4.44 -2.71
C ARG A 103 -4.06 -5.21 -3.18
N ALA A 104 -2.87 -4.60 -3.24
CA ALA A 104 -1.78 -5.11 -4.08
C ALA A 104 -1.50 -6.62 -3.86
N PRO A 105 -1.92 -7.49 -4.80
CA PRO A 105 -1.62 -8.92 -4.75
C PRO A 105 -0.16 -9.22 -5.15
N GLY A 106 0.65 -8.18 -5.40
CA GLY A 106 1.94 -8.27 -6.09
C GLY A 106 3.17 -8.32 -5.18
N TRP A 107 3.02 -8.27 -3.86
CA TRP A 107 4.16 -8.39 -2.93
C TRP A 107 4.51 -9.86 -2.60
N GLU A 108 3.70 -10.83 -3.05
CA GLU A 108 3.90 -12.26 -2.82
C GLU A 108 4.73 -12.92 -3.94
N ARG A 109 6.06 -12.95 -3.76
CA ARG A 109 7.07 -13.71 -4.54
C ARG A 109 7.30 -13.33 -6.02
N PRO A 110 8.56 -13.15 -6.45
CA PRO A 110 8.91 -12.75 -7.81
C PRO A 110 9.01 -13.98 -8.72
N THR A 111 7.93 -14.36 -9.41
CA THR A 111 8.05 -15.28 -10.56
C THR A 111 7.56 -14.69 -11.87
N GLU A 112 6.89 -13.54 -11.86
CA GLU A 112 6.57 -12.84 -13.09
C GLU A 112 6.79 -11.34 -12.89
N ALA A 113 7.65 -10.77 -13.73
CA ALA A 113 7.79 -9.34 -13.91
C ALA A 113 6.50 -8.83 -14.55
N GLN A 114 5.46 -8.64 -13.76
CA GLN A 114 4.29 -7.89 -14.18
C GLN A 114 4.42 -6.48 -13.66
N SER A 115 4.44 -5.58 -14.62
CA SER A 115 4.29 -4.12 -14.56
C SER A 115 3.14 -3.67 -13.64
N SER A 116 3.24 -3.94 -12.34
CA SER A 116 2.25 -3.64 -11.30
C SER A 116 2.83 -2.72 -10.23
N LEU A 117 4.16 -2.65 -10.14
CA LEU A 117 4.84 -1.74 -9.22
C LEU A 117 4.99 -0.32 -9.80
N ASN A 118 4.89 -0.21 -11.13
CA ASN A 118 4.55 1.01 -11.86
C ASN A 118 3.09 1.51 -11.62
N HIS A 119 2.39 1.03 -10.60
CA HIS A 119 1.03 1.50 -10.25
C HIS A 119 0.88 1.86 -8.77
N GLN A 120 1.86 1.48 -7.92
CA GLN A 120 1.96 1.97 -6.55
C GLN A 120 3.00 3.10 -6.42
N LEU A 121 3.86 3.28 -7.43
CA LEU A 121 4.95 4.27 -7.47
C LEU A 121 4.97 5.09 -8.78
N CYS A 122 3.90 5.08 -9.57
CA CYS A 122 3.76 5.99 -10.72
C CYS A 122 2.81 7.12 -10.35
N LYS A 123 3.16 8.40 -10.45
CA LYS A 123 4.36 9.04 -10.98
C LYS A 123 5.26 9.51 -9.85
N GLU A 124 6.49 9.84 -10.19
CA GLU A 124 7.45 10.60 -9.37
C GLU A 124 6.85 11.81 -8.63
N ASP A 125 5.66 12.29 -9.03
CA ASP A 125 4.92 13.40 -8.42
C ASP A 125 4.20 13.03 -7.10
N CYS A 126 3.75 11.79 -6.91
CA CYS A 126 2.93 11.41 -5.75
C CYS A 126 3.76 11.34 -4.45
N VAL A 127 4.95 10.73 -4.55
CA VAL A 127 5.94 10.74 -3.47
C VAL A 127 6.53 12.15 -3.26
N ARG A 128 6.81 12.87 -4.36
CA ARG A 128 7.46 14.18 -4.34
C ARG A 128 6.72 15.20 -3.48
N SER A 129 5.38 15.19 -3.46
CA SER A 129 4.65 16.22 -2.70
C SER A 129 4.27 15.87 -1.27
N ARG A 130 4.29 14.59 -0.83
CA ARG A 130 4.17 14.26 0.61
C ARG A 130 5.50 14.38 1.35
N GLY A 131 6.61 14.01 0.73
CA GLY A 131 7.94 14.11 1.35
C GLY A 131 8.38 15.53 1.73
N HIS A 132 7.60 16.54 1.35
CA HIS A 132 7.84 17.96 1.66
C HIS A 132 6.98 18.50 2.82
N GLU A 133 5.95 17.76 3.25
CA GLU A 133 5.04 18.19 4.32
C GLU A 133 5.23 17.43 5.64
N GLU A 134 5.87 16.24 5.63
CA GLU A 134 6.00 15.39 6.83
C GLU A 134 7.42 14.87 7.14
N LEU A 135 8.46 15.41 6.48
CA LEU A 135 9.89 15.18 6.83
C LEU A 135 10.59 16.52 7.05
#